data_AF-A0A2V6AXB4-F1
#
_entry.id   AF-A0A2V6AXB4-F1
#
_cell.length_a   1.000
_cell.length_b   1.000
_cell.length_c   1.000
_cell.angle_alpha   90.00
_cell.angle_beta   90.00
_cell.angle_gamma   90.00
#
_symmetry.space_group_name_H-M   'P 1'
#
loop_
_entity.id
_entity.type
_entity.pdbx_description
1 polymer ?
#
loop_
_entity_poly.entity_id
_entity_poly.type
_entity_poly.pdbx_seq_one_letter_code
_entity_poly.pdbx_strand_id
1 'polypeptide(L)'
;MKEISVALGREPESLDLRKRHPFDLALVRIPQGKTLCPYHSHSAESELYLVVSGKGSIRDKDGSTIVNAGDAFFFGPGEAHQLANAGEEDFVYYVIADNPRGDSCFYPDSGKFAVIKEGVDEVIVKGTETDYFKGEE
;
A
#
# COMPACT_ATOMS: atom_id res chain seq x y z
N MET A 1 1.74 9.61 9.70
CA MET A 1 0.60 9.41 8.78
C MET A 1 -0.64 10.01 9.42
N LYS A 2 -1.53 10.62 8.65
CA LYS A 2 -2.82 11.14 9.12
C LYS A 2 -3.93 10.46 8.35
N GLU A 3 -4.70 9.61 9.05
CA GLU A 3 -5.88 8.91 8.51
C GLU A 3 -7.05 9.87 8.36
N ILE A 4 -7.23 10.45 7.16
CA ILE A 4 -8.26 11.46 6.93
C ILE A 4 -9.63 10.82 6.87
N SER A 5 -9.79 9.66 6.22
CA SER A 5 -11.07 8.95 6.20
C SER A 5 -11.57 8.62 7.61
N VAL A 6 -10.69 8.17 8.51
CA VAL A 6 -11.04 7.91 9.92
C VAL A 6 -11.42 9.20 10.64
N ALA A 7 -10.65 10.27 10.47
CA ALA A 7 -10.97 11.57 11.05
C ALA A 7 -12.31 12.16 10.56
N LEU A 8 -12.76 11.75 9.37
CA LEU A 8 -14.04 12.13 8.76
C LEU A 8 -15.19 11.14 9.07
N GLY A 9 -14.96 10.14 9.93
CA GLY A 9 -16.02 9.28 10.46
C GLY A 9 -16.06 7.85 9.92
N ARG A 10 -15.08 7.43 9.10
CA ARG A 10 -14.93 5.99 8.77
C ARG A 10 -14.61 5.18 10.03
N GLU A 11 -15.28 4.06 10.19
CA GLU A 11 -14.89 3.01 11.13
C GLU A 11 -14.00 1.96 10.40
N PRO A 12 -12.68 1.92 10.64
CA PRO A 12 -11.73 1.16 9.80
C PRO A 12 -11.96 -0.36 9.80
N GLU A 13 -12.36 -0.91 10.95
CA GLU A 13 -12.57 -2.36 11.14
C GLU A 13 -14.04 -2.77 10.89
N SER A 14 -14.92 -1.83 10.57
CA SER A 14 -16.36 -2.09 10.45
C SER A 14 -16.68 -2.84 9.16
N LEU A 15 -17.46 -3.91 9.29
CA LEU A 15 -17.97 -4.66 8.15
C LEU A 15 -19.25 -4.07 7.55
N ASP A 16 -19.84 -3.04 8.17
CA ASP A 16 -21.01 -2.33 7.66
C ASP A 16 -20.59 -1.33 6.58
N LEU A 17 -21.02 -1.57 5.34
CA LEU A 17 -20.69 -0.72 4.20
C LEU A 17 -21.11 0.75 4.39
N ARG A 18 -22.12 1.04 5.22
CA ARG A 18 -22.57 2.41 5.50
C ARG A 18 -21.65 3.16 6.45
N LYS A 19 -20.81 2.43 7.19
CA LYS A 19 -19.80 2.96 8.12
C LYS A 19 -18.40 2.98 7.51
N ARG A 20 -18.28 2.52 6.26
CA ARG A 20 -17.09 2.61 5.43
C ARG A 20 -17.22 3.77 4.46
N HIS A 21 -16.08 4.31 4.07
CA HIS A 21 -16.02 5.19 2.90
C HIS A 21 -15.76 4.34 1.65
N PRO A 22 -16.13 4.81 0.45
CA PRO A 22 -15.84 4.09 -0.80
C PRO A 22 -14.33 3.97 -1.10
N PHE A 23 -13.50 4.73 -0.37
CA PHE A 23 -12.05 4.67 -0.38
C PHE A 23 -11.50 5.23 0.93
N ASP A 24 -10.25 4.91 1.25
CA ASP A 24 -9.46 5.59 2.27
C ASP A 24 -8.62 6.69 1.69
N LEU A 25 -8.47 7.75 2.49
CA LEU A 25 -7.61 8.87 2.21
C LEU A 25 -6.69 9.04 3.41
N ALA A 26 -5.38 8.97 3.17
CA ALA A 26 -4.37 9.27 4.17
C ALA A 26 -3.38 10.32 3.64
N LEU A 27 -2.96 11.23 4.51
CA LEU A 27 -1.82 12.12 4.25
C LEU A 27 -0.56 11.48 4.85
N VAL A 28 0.39 11.18 3.99
CA VAL A 28 1.64 10.51 4.34
C VAL A 28 2.80 11.49 4.27
N ARG A 29 3.76 11.30 5.17
CA ARG A 29 5.03 12.03 5.23
C ARG A 29 6.17 11.04 5.36
N ILE A 30 7.12 11.09 4.44
CA ILE A 30 8.34 10.29 4.47
C ILE A 30 9.53 11.22 4.77
N PRO A 31 10.22 11.07 5.91
CA PRO A 31 11.42 11.83 6.22
C PRO A 31 12.57 11.56 5.24
N GLN A 32 13.56 12.46 5.19
CA GLN A 32 14.74 12.34 4.34
C GLN A 32 15.39 10.96 4.43
N GLY A 33 15.66 10.34 3.28
CA GLY A 33 16.35 9.05 3.18
C GLY A 33 15.58 7.85 3.74
N LYS A 34 14.27 7.99 3.98
CA LYS A 34 13.40 6.91 4.43
C LYS A 34 12.49 6.42 3.31
N THR A 35 11.91 5.26 3.57
CA THR A 35 10.86 4.61 2.80
C THR A 35 9.76 4.22 3.79
N LEU A 36 8.49 4.32 3.39
CA LEU A 36 7.38 3.92 4.27
C LEU A 36 7.18 2.41 4.29
N CYS A 37 7.00 1.81 3.11
CA CYS A 37 6.68 0.39 2.95
C CYS A 37 7.79 -0.33 2.15
N PRO A 38 7.99 -1.64 2.38
CA PRO A 38 8.78 -2.46 1.46
C PRO A 38 8.19 -2.42 0.04
N TYR A 39 8.98 -2.84 -0.95
CA TYR A 39 8.47 -3.04 -2.31
C TYR A 39 7.38 -4.12 -2.30
N HIS A 40 6.17 -3.75 -2.70
CA HIS A 40 4.98 -4.58 -2.52
C HIS A 40 3.95 -4.36 -3.62
N SER A 41 3.11 -5.36 -3.86
CA SER A 41 1.92 -5.29 -4.69
C SER A 41 0.71 -5.80 -3.92
N HIS A 42 -0.43 -5.16 -4.11
CA HIS A 42 -1.72 -5.61 -3.61
C HIS A 42 -2.36 -6.63 -4.54
N SER A 43 -3.13 -7.57 -4.01
CA SER A 43 -3.84 -8.58 -4.82
C SER A 43 -5.15 -8.08 -5.42
N ALA A 44 -5.77 -7.09 -4.77
CA ALA A 44 -7.06 -6.53 -5.17
C ALA A 44 -7.14 -5.00 -5.00
N GLU A 45 -6.36 -4.41 -4.09
CA GLU A 45 -6.39 -2.95 -3.86
C GLU A 45 -5.76 -2.18 -5.03
N SER A 46 -6.35 -1.02 -5.30
CA SER A 46 -5.80 0.00 -6.17
C SER A 46 -5.46 1.24 -5.37
N GLU A 47 -4.34 1.87 -5.68
CA GLU A 47 -3.87 3.07 -4.99
C GLU A 47 -3.56 4.21 -5.96
N LEU A 48 -4.14 5.38 -5.70
CA LEU A 48 -3.82 6.65 -6.35
C LEU A 48 -3.02 7.53 -5.40
N TYR A 49 -1.94 8.11 -5.91
CA TYR A 49 -1.05 8.98 -5.17
C TYR A 49 -1.05 10.39 -5.75
N LEU A 50 -1.12 11.40 -4.88
CA LEU A 50 -1.04 12.82 -5.25
C LEU A 50 0.05 13.50 -4.44
N VAL A 51 1.11 13.96 -5.09
CA VAL A 51 2.25 14.58 -4.41
C VAL A 51 1.92 16.02 -4.00
N VAL A 52 2.07 16.31 -2.72
CA VAL A 52 1.82 17.63 -2.12
C VAL A 52 3.09 18.47 -2.08
N SER A 53 4.19 17.89 -1.60
CA SER A 53 5.47 18.60 -1.45
C SER A 53 6.66 17.64 -1.38
N GLY A 54 7.86 18.19 -1.56
CA GLY A 54 9.12 17.44 -1.53
C GLY A 54 9.38 16.66 -2.82
N LYS A 55 10.35 15.74 -2.75
CA LYS A 55 10.85 14.97 -3.89
C LYS A 55 10.83 13.48 -3.55
N GLY A 56 10.06 12.71 -4.32
CA GLY A 56 9.94 11.27 -4.16
C GLY A 56 10.75 10.51 -5.22
N SER A 57 11.17 9.29 -4.87
CA SER A 57 11.58 8.26 -5.82
C SER A 57 10.58 7.12 -5.76
N ILE A 58 9.90 6.87 -6.88
CA ILE A 58 8.87 5.84 -7.02
C ILE A 58 9.50 4.69 -7.78
N ARG A 59 9.68 3.55 -7.09
CA ARG A 59 10.18 2.33 -7.70
C ARG A 59 8.99 1.48 -8.14
N ASP A 60 9.05 0.97 -9.36
CA ASP A 60 8.11 0.01 -9.94
C ASP A 60 8.89 -1.09 -10.70
N LYS A 61 8.20 -1.89 -11.51
CA LYS A 61 8.80 -2.96 -12.32
C LYS A 61 9.78 -2.47 -13.40
N ASP A 62 9.62 -1.24 -13.86
CA ASP A 62 10.38 -0.66 -14.97
C ASP A 62 11.56 0.19 -14.48
N GLY A 63 11.61 0.53 -13.18
CA GLY A 63 12.76 1.16 -12.56
C GLY A 63 12.39 2.10 -11.44
N SER A 64 13.03 3.27 -11.41
CA SER A 64 12.70 4.33 -10.44
C SER A 64 12.51 5.67 -11.13
N THR A 65 11.39 6.32 -10.83
CA THR A 65 10.98 7.61 -11.38
C THR A 65 10.97 8.66 -10.28
N ILE A 66 11.54 9.83 -10.55
CA ILE A 66 11.49 10.97 -9.63
C ILE A 66 10.18 11.71 -9.81
N VAL A 67 9.52 12.03 -8.69
CA VAL A 67 8.28 12.83 -8.66
C VAL A 67 8.41 14.03 -7.74
N ASN A 68 7.65 15.08 -8.00
CA ASN A 68 7.64 16.35 -7.28
C ASN A 68 6.20 16.81 -7.03
N ALA A 69 6.04 17.92 -6.30
CA ALA A 69 4.74 18.53 -6.03
C ALA A 69 3.89 18.71 -7.30
N GLY A 70 2.65 18.24 -7.25
CA GLY A 70 1.70 18.28 -8.37
C GLY A 70 1.67 17.01 -9.24
N ASP A 71 2.67 16.13 -9.12
CA ASP A 71 2.64 14.85 -9.83
C ASP A 71 1.61 13.89 -9.22
N ALA A 72 1.07 13.01 -10.06
CA ALA A 72 0.13 11.98 -9.69
C ALA A 72 0.48 10.66 -10.39
N PHE A 73 0.25 9.54 -9.71
CA PHE A 73 0.50 8.21 -10.25
C PHE A 73 -0.42 7.19 -9.59
N PHE A 74 -0.65 6.08 -10.27
CA PHE A 74 -1.61 5.06 -9.91
C PHE A 74 -0.97 3.68 -10.01
N PHE A 75 -1.28 2.81 -9.06
CA PHE A 75 -0.92 1.40 -9.08
C PHE A 75 -2.17 0.55 -8.89
N GLY A 76 -2.44 -0.34 -9.84
CA GLY A 76 -3.50 -1.31 -9.76
C GLY A 76 -3.07 -2.61 -9.07
N PRO A 77 -3.99 -3.59 -8.95
CA PRO A 77 -3.69 -4.89 -8.38
C PRO A 77 -2.56 -5.60 -9.15
N GLY A 78 -1.59 -6.14 -8.40
CA GLY A 78 -0.41 -6.81 -8.92
C GLY A 78 0.72 -5.87 -9.35
N GLU A 79 0.51 -4.55 -9.35
CA GLU A 79 1.53 -3.58 -9.73
C GLU A 79 2.40 -3.21 -8.53
N ALA A 80 3.53 -3.90 -8.43
CA ALA A 80 4.44 -3.71 -7.31
C ALA A 80 5.09 -2.32 -7.34
N HIS A 81 5.13 -1.66 -6.18
CA HIS A 81 5.68 -0.32 -6.06
C HIS A 81 6.30 -0.04 -4.67
N GLN A 82 7.14 1.00 -4.61
CA GLN A 82 7.75 1.50 -3.38
C GLN A 82 8.03 3.00 -3.47
N LEU A 83 7.67 3.73 -2.42
CA LEU A 83 7.87 5.17 -2.33
C LEU A 83 8.97 5.49 -1.32
N ALA A 84 10.03 6.16 -1.78
CA ALA A 84 11.12 6.65 -0.95
C ALA A 84 11.28 8.17 -1.08
N ASN A 85 11.77 8.81 -0.02
CA ASN A 85 12.14 10.23 -0.10
C ASN A 85 13.54 10.37 -0.72
N ALA A 86 13.63 11.11 -1.83
CA ALA A 86 14.84 11.37 -2.59
C ALA A 86 15.31 12.84 -2.51
N GLY A 87 14.70 13.64 -1.64
CA GLY A 87 15.05 15.03 -1.38
C GLY A 87 15.70 15.24 -0.01
N GLU A 88 15.86 16.52 0.35
CA GLU A 88 16.40 16.96 1.64
C GLU A 88 15.30 17.39 2.62
N GLU A 89 14.09 17.62 2.13
CA GLU A 89 12.90 17.95 2.90
C GLU A 89 11.95 16.75 3.00
N ASP A 90 10.93 16.83 3.84
CA ASP A 90 9.88 15.82 3.92
C ASP A 90 9.15 15.63 2.57
N PHE A 91 9.06 14.38 2.11
CA PHE A 91 8.22 14.01 0.97
C PHE A 91 6.81 13.73 1.45
N VAL A 92 5.84 14.51 0.96
CA VAL A 92 4.46 14.51 1.43
C VAL A 92 3.51 14.24 0.27
N TYR A 93 2.60 13.29 0.45
CA TYR A 93 1.61 12.92 -0.54
C TYR A 93 0.30 12.46 0.11
N TYR A 94 -0.79 12.52 -0.67
CA TYR A 94 -2.00 11.77 -0.37
C TYR A 94 -1.92 10.40 -1.02
N VAL A 95 -2.39 9.38 -0.30
CA VAL A 95 -2.74 8.07 -0.87
C VAL A 95 -4.25 7.90 -0.77
N ILE A 96 -4.86 7.49 -1.88
CA ILE A 96 -6.28 7.18 -2.01
C ILE A 96 -6.39 5.72 -2.44
N ALA A 97 -6.97 4.89 -1.58
CA ALA A 97 -6.98 3.45 -1.76
C ALA A 97 -8.39 2.89 -1.57
N ASP A 98 -8.84 1.99 -2.44
CA ASP A 98 -10.21 1.45 -2.38
C ASP A 98 -10.43 0.40 -1.27
N ASN A 99 -9.35 -0.10 -0.63
CA ASN A 99 -9.38 -0.99 0.54
C ASN A 99 -10.39 -2.15 0.41
N PRO A 100 -10.28 -2.99 -0.64
CA PRO A 100 -11.14 -4.15 -0.81
C PRO A 100 -10.99 -5.13 0.36
N ARG A 101 -12.05 -5.93 0.59
CA ARG A 101 -12.00 -6.96 1.64
C ARG A 101 -11.17 -8.14 1.17
N GLY A 102 -10.34 -8.67 2.08
CA GLY A 102 -9.56 -9.88 1.82
C GLY A 102 -8.37 -9.65 0.88
N ASP A 103 -7.86 -8.42 0.84
CA ASP A 103 -6.63 -8.15 0.13
C ASP A 103 -5.43 -8.83 0.79
N SER A 104 -4.38 -9.03 0.00
CA SER A 104 -3.11 -9.58 0.41
C SER A 104 -1.99 -8.82 -0.29
N CYS A 105 -0.88 -8.62 0.40
CA CYS A 105 0.27 -7.94 -0.17
C CYS A 105 1.38 -8.95 -0.44
N PHE A 106 1.90 -8.98 -1.67
CA PHE A 106 3.12 -9.71 -2.01
C PHE A 106 4.32 -8.76 -1.98
N TYR A 107 5.44 -9.21 -1.43
CA TYR A 107 6.68 -8.45 -1.32
C TYR A 107 7.80 -9.05 -2.18
N PRO A 108 7.98 -8.61 -3.45
CA PRO A 108 8.84 -9.29 -4.41
C PRO A 108 10.29 -9.47 -3.95
N ASP A 109 10.88 -8.45 -3.30
CA ASP A 109 12.28 -8.50 -2.86
C ASP A 109 12.54 -9.59 -1.81
N SER A 110 11.52 -9.99 -1.04
CA SER A 110 11.66 -10.93 0.07
C SER A 110 10.95 -12.26 -0.12
N GLY A 111 10.06 -12.33 -1.12
CA GLY A 111 9.18 -13.48 -1.37
C GLY A 111 8.17 -13.72 -0.24
N LYS A 112 7.82 -12.68 0.52
CA LYS A 112 6.87 -12.77 1.63
C LYS A 112 5.48 -12.34 1.16
N PHE A 113 4.46 -12.77 1.90
CA PHE A 113 3.09 -12.31 1.77
C PHE A 113 2.60 -11.76 3.11
N ALA A 114 1.82 -10.69 3.08
CA ALA A 114 0.90 -10.32 4.15
C ALA A 114 -0.48 -10.87 3.78
N VAL A 115 -1.09 -11.67 4.65
CA VAL A 115 -2.39 -12.31 4.42
C VAL A 115 -3.24 -12.26 5.68
N ILE A 116 -4.57 -12.25 5.50
CA ILE A 116 -5.51 -12.40 6.62
C ILE A 116 -5.61 -13.87 7.01
N LYS A 117 -5.28 -14.18 8.27
CA LYS A 117 -5.38 -15.53 8.84
C LYS A 117 -6.79 -15.82 9.35
N GLU A 118 -7.35 -14.92 10.17
CA GLU A 118 -8.69 -15.07 10.74
C GLU A 118 -9.28 -13.69 11.06
N GLY A 119 -10.49 -13.41 10.58
CA GLY A 119 -11.16 -12.12 10.83
C GLY A 119 -10.39 -10.93 10.22
N VAL A 120 -9.72 -10.16 11.08
CA VAL A 120 -8.85 -9.02 10.71
C VAL A 120 -7.38 -9.25 11.10
N ASP A 121 -7.04 -10.46 11.58
CA ASP A 121 -5.68 -10.83 11.98
C ASP A 121 -4.79 -11.03 10.76
N GLU A 122 -3.94 -10.04 10.48
CA GLU A 122 -2.94 -10.09 9.42
C GLU A 122 -1.65 -10.76 9.91
N VAL A 123 -1.14 -11.70 9.11
CA VAL A 123 0.12 -12.38 9.37
C VAL A 123 1.07 -12.27 8.18
N ILE A 124 2.36 -12.20 8.48
CA ILE A 124 3.42 -12.26 7.46
C ILE A 124 3.89 -13.69 7.31
N VAL A 125 3.72 -14.25 6.12
CA VAL A 125 4.12 -15.62 5.77
C VAL A 125 5.14 -15.63 4.64
N LYS A 126 5.98 -16.67 4.63
CA LYS A 126 6.85 -17.00 3.51
C LYS A 126 6.60 -18.46 3.14
N GLY A 127 5.98 -18.68 1.99
CA GLY A 127 5.64 -20.01 1.48
C GLY A 127 6.56 -20.43 0.34
N THR A 128 6.62 -21.73 0.09
CA THR A 128 7.11 -22.28 -1.19
C THR A 128 5.90 -22.66 -2.03
N GLU A 129 5.94 -22.37 -3.32
CA GLU A 129 4.96 -22.91 -4.26
C GLU A 129 4.86 -24.43 -4.09
N THR A 130 3.62 -24.91 -4.11
CA THR A 130 3.31 -26.30 -3.81
C THR A 130 2.12 -26.74 -4.63
N ASP A 131 2.07 -28.02 -4.97
CA ASP A 131 0.92 -28.61 -5.63
C ASP A 131 -0.31 -28.54 -4.72
N TYR A 132 -1.48 -28.34 -5.32
CA TYR A 132 -2.75 -28.11 -4.61
C TYR A 132 -3.09 -29.20 -3.58
N PHE A 133 -2.72 -30.46 -3.85
CA PHE A 133 -3.01 -31.61 -2.96
C PHE A 133 -1.85 -32.04 -2.06
N LYS A 134 -0.69 -31.35 -2.10
CA LYS A 134 0.49 -31.81 -1.36
C LYS A 134 0.25 -31.74 0.16
N GLY A 135 0.21 -32.89 0.82
CA GLY A 135 0.06 -33.01 2.28
C GLY A 135 -1.40 -33.08 2.77
N GLU A 136 -2.35 -33.17 1.86
CA GLU A 136 -3.80 -33.32 2.15
C GLU A 136 -4.27 -34.78 2.01
N GLU A 137 -3.33 -35.75 1.95
CA GLU A 137 -3.55 -37.21 1.92
C GLU A 137 -2.81 -37.93 3.06
#